data_AF-A0A2X1RIB1-F1
#
_entry.id   AF-A0A2X1RIB1-F1
#
_cell.length_a   1.000
_cell.length_b   1.000
_cell.length_c   1.000
_cell.angle_alpha   90.00
_cell.angle_beta   90.00
_cell.angle_gamma   90.00
#
_symmetry.space_group_name_H-M   'P 1'
#
loop_
_entity.id
_entity.type
_entity.pdbx_description
1 polymer ?
#
loop_
_entity_poly.entity_id
_entity_poly.type
_entity_poly.pdbx_seq_one_letter_code
_entity_poly.pdbx_strand_id
1 'polypeptide(L)'
;MENGKNHPLWLVAEQESDEREYVSLSNLLSLPEDEFHILSRGVEINHFLKTHKFCGKCGHKTQQIQEELAVQCTHCGYRAYPVICPSIIVAVRRGSRNSIGKS
;
A
#
# COMPACT_ATOMS: atom_id res chain seq x y z
N MET A 1 24.94 -8.29 -14.64
CA MET A 1 25.57 -8.05 -13.33
C MET A 1 24.46 -8.14 -12.31
N GLU A 2 23.95 -9.36 -12.11
CA GLU A 2 24.29 -10.33 -11.05
C GLU A 2 23.31 -10.23 -9.86
N ASN A 3 22.40 -11.20 -9.85
CA ASN A 3 21.85 -11.90 -8.71
C ASN A 3 21.37 -11.10 -7.48
N GLY A 4 20.04 -11.13 -7.31
CA GLY A 4 19.50 -11.97 -6.25
C GLY A 4 19.37 -11.30 -4.90
N LYS A 5 18.18 -10.75 -4.66
CA LYS A 5 17.55 -10.82 -3.35
C LYS A 5 16.11 -11.26 -3.50
N ASN A 6 15.92 -12.49 -3.99
CA ASN A 6 14.64 -13.19 -3.90
C ASN A 6 14.41 -13.70 -2.45
N HIS A 7 14.70 -12.84 -1.47
CA HIS A 7 14.42 -13.14 -0.08
C HIS A 7 12.95 -12.85 0.19
N PRO A 8 12.26 -13.71 0.97
CA PRO A 8 10.90 -13.41 1.36
C PRO A 8 10.86 -12.07 2.11
N LEU A 9 10.03 -11.16 1.62
CA LEU A 9 9.70 -9.92 2.31
C LEU A 9 8.49 -10.19 3.20
N TRP A 10 8.61 -9.77 4.46
CA TRP A 10 7.59 -9.96 5.48
C TRP A 10 6.99 -8.62 5.85
N LEU A 11 5.67 -8.54 5.86
CA LEU A 11 4.97 -7.43 6.49
C LEU A 11 4.85 -7.73 7.99
N VAL A 12 5.39 -6.85 8.82
CA VAL A 12 5.42 -7.01 10.28
C VAL A 12 4.47 -5.99 10.90
N ALA A 13 3.72 -6.43 11.92
CA ALA A 13 2.89 -5.52 12.70
C ALA A 13 3.78 -4.57 13.51
N GLU A 14 3.45 -3.28 13.48
CA GLU A 14 4.14 -2.25 14.26
C GLU A 14 4.05 -2.57 15.75
N GLN A 15 5.19 -2.45 16.45
CA GLN A 15 5.28 -2.63 17.91
C GLN A 15 5.76 -1.34 18.56
N GLU A 16 5.23 -1.03 19.74
CA GLU A 16 5.59 0.19 20.50
C GLU A 16 7.06 0.20 20.93
N SER A 17 7.67 -0.98 21.10
CA SER A 17 9.08 -1.15 21.49
C SER A 17 10.01 -1.37 20.29
N ASP A 18 9.60 -1.02 19.07
CA ASP A 18 10.44 -1.18 17.89
C ASP A 18 11.51 -0.07 17.84
N GLU A 19 12.78 -0.47 17.95
CA GLU A 19 13.93 0.45 17.90
C GLU A 19 14.32 0.84 16.46
N ARG A 20 13.69 0.24 15.44
CA ARG A 20 13.97 0.55 14.04
C ARG A 20 13.42 1.91 13.65
N GLU A 21 14.18 2.60 12.80
CA GLU A 21 13.74 3.85 12.20
C GLU A 21 12.64 3.60 11.14
N TYR A 22 11.54 4.35 11.24
CA TYR A 22 10.47 4.36 10.24
C TYR A 22 10.72 5.48 9.24
N VAL A 23 10.72 5.14 7.96
CA VAL A 23 10.92 6.09 6.85
C VAL A 23 9.69 6.16 5.95
N SER A 24 9.46 7.31 5.34
CA SER A 24 8.44 7.45 4.29
C SER A 24 8.87 6.68 3.05
N LEU A 25 7.90 6.02 2.39
CA LEU A 25 8.11 5.36 1.11
C LEU A 25 8.66 6.31 0.03
N SER A 26 8.30 7.59 0.07
CA SER A 26 8.82 8.61 -0.86
C SER A 26 10.34 8.78 -0.79
N ASN A 27 10.95 8.51 0.37
CA ASN A 27 12.41 8.62 0.54
C ASN A 27 13.15 7.48 -0.18
N LEU A 28 12.42 6.45 -0.60
CA LEU A 28 12.95 5.24 -1.24
C LEU A 28 12.77 5.25 -2.77
N LEU A 29 12.38 6.37 -3.37
CA LEU A 29 12.17 6.49 -4.83
C LEU A 29 13.41 6.18 -5.69
N SER A 30 14.61 6.26 -5.09
CA SER A 30 15.87 5.95 -5.78
C SER A 30 16.18 4.45 -5.84
N LEU A 31 15.37 3.58 -5.21
CA LEU A 31 15.53 2.13 -5.27
C LEU A 31 15.22 1.58 -6.68
N PRO A 32 15.72 0.38 -7.02
CA PRO A 32 15.28 -0.33 -8.21
C PRO A 32 13.75 -0.49 -8.25
N GLU A 33 13.17 -0.42 -9.45
CA GLU A 33 11.71 -0.42 -9.67
C GLU A 33 11.02 -1.61 -8.98
N ASP A 34 11.55 -2.82 -9.14
CA ASP A 34 10.98 -4.02 -8.53
C ASP A 34 10.96 -3.96 -6.99
N GLU A 35 12.03 -3.43 -6.39
CA GLU A 35 12.13 -3.25 -4.93
C GLU A 35 11.16 -2.17 -4.44
N PHE A 36 11.09 -1.06 -5.17
CA PHE A 36 10.15 0.01 -4.84
C PHE A 36 8.70 -0.46 -4.94
N HIS A 37 8.35 -1.24 -5.97
CA HIS A 37 7.01 -1.77 -6.17
C HIS A 37 6.58 -2.73 -5.06
N ILE A 38 7.44 -3.65 -4.63
CA ILE A 38 7.09 -4.59 -3.56
C ILE A 38 6.95 -3.90 -2.20
N LEU A 39 7.79 -2.90 -1.91
CA LEU A 39 7.66 -2.07 -0.71
C LEU A 39 6.38 -1.23 -0.74
N SER A 40 6.06 -0.63 -1.88
CA SER A 40 4.81 0.12 -2.09
C SER A 40 3.58 -0.72 -1.80
N ARG A 41 3.55 -1.95 -2.35
CA ARG A 41 2.49 -2.92 -2.07
C ARG A 41 2.38 -3.27 -0.58
N GLY A 42 3.51 -3.44 0.11
CA GLY A 42 3.52 -3.69 1.55
C GLY A 42 2.88 -2.55 2.36
N VAL A 43 3.20 -1.30 2.01
CA VAL A 43 2.61 -0.10 2.62
C VAL A 43 1.10 -0.03 2.38
N GLU A 44 0.65 -0.28 1.15
CA GLU A 44 -0.78 -0.31 0.81
C GLU A 44 -1.54 -1.40 1.57
N ILE A 45 -0.97 -2.60 1.69
CA ILE A 45 -1.54 -3.70 2.47
C ILE A 45 -1.65 -3.32 3.95
N ASN A 46 -0.59 -2.77 4.54
CA ASN A 46 -0.62 -2.32 5.94
C ASN A 46 -1.71 -1.28 6.15
N HIS A 47 -1.82 -0.31 5.24
CA HIS A 47 -2.85 0.72 5.28
C HIS A 47 -4.26 0.13 5.21
N PHE A 48 -4.50 -0.81 4.29
CA PHE A 48 -5.78 -1.51 4.17
C PHE A 48 -6.16 -2.23 5.47
N LEU A 49 -5.25 -3.04 6.03
CA LEU A 49 -5.48 -3.79 7.27
C LEU A 49 -5.74 -2.85 8.46
N LYS A 50 -5.06 -1.70 8.51
CA LYS A 50 -5.26 -0.69 9.56
C LYS A 50 -6.59 0.03 9.46
N THR A 51 -7.06 0.32 8.24
CA THR A 51 -8.28 1.10 8.00
C THR A 51 -9.54 0.25 8.01
N HIS A 52 -9.43 -1.05 7.71
CA HIS A 52 -10.58 -1.96 7.64
C HIS A 52 -10.68 -2.88 8.87
N LYS A 53 -10.37 -2.37 10.07
CA LYS A 53 -10.54 -3.10 11.36
C LYS A 53 -12.00 -3.28 11.77
N PHE A 54 -12.90 -2.46 11.22
CA PHE A 54 -14.33 -2.48 11.46
C PHE A 54 -15.11 -2.46 10.15
N CYS A 55 -16.30 -3.06 10.16
CA CYS A 55 -17.13 -3.22 9.00
C CYS A 55 -17.81 -1.90 8.63
N GLY A 56 -17.53 -1.38 7.43
CA GLY A 56 -18.17 -0.17 6.92
C GLY A 56 -19.69 -0.27 6.73
N LYS A 57 -20.29 -1.47 6.75
CA LYS A 57 -21.75 -1.66 6.69
C LYS A 57 -22.45 -1.70 8.04
N CYS A 58 -21.84 -2.31 9.06
CA CYS A 58 -22.53 -2.57 10.34
C CYS A 58 -21.72 -2.25 11.60
N GLY A 59 -20.51 -1.69 11.47
CA GLY A 59 -19.66 -1.26 12.59
C GLY A 59 -18.98 -2.39 13.38
N HIS A 60 -19.32 -3.65 13.16
CA HIS A 60 -18.69 -4.78 13.85
C HIS A 60 -17.25 -5.03 13.41
N LYS A 61 -16.44 -5.67 14.27
CA LYS A 61 -15.07 -6.06 13.92
C LYS A 61 -15.03 -6.96 12.69
N THR A 62 -14.00 -6.77 11.90
CA THR A 62 -13.64 -7.63 10.77
C THR A 62 -12.46 -8.51 11.15
N GLN A 63 -12.24 -9.57 10.39
CA GLN A 63 -11.09 -10.47 10.52
C GLN A 63 -10.47 -10.69 9.15
N GLN A 64 -9.14 -10.80 9.11
CA GLN A 64 -8.42 -11.18 7.90
C GLN A 64 -8.70 -12.63 7.56
N ILE A 65 -8.86 -12.92 6.26
CA ILE A 65 -9.07 -14.26 5.72
C ILE A 65 -7.74 -14.83 5.25
N GLN A 66 -7.57 -16.15 5.32
CA GLN A 66 -6.27 -16.78 5.04
C GLN A 66 -6.03 -17.03 3.56
N GLU A 67 -7.08 -17.28 2.79
CA GLU A 67 -6.97 -17.66 1.38
C GLU A 67 -6.71 -16.48 0.44
N GLU A 68 -7.08 -15.27 0.86
CA GLU A 68 -7.01 -14.06 0.03
C GLU A 68 -6.67 -12.82 0.85
N LEU A 69 -6.15 -11.80 0.17
CA LEU A 69 -5.91 -10.49 0.76
C LEU A 69 -7.24 -9.73 0.91
N ALA A 70 -8.00 -10.08 1.94
CA ALA A 70 -9.28 -9.48 2.24
C ALA A 70 -9.53 -9.49 3.75
N VAL A 71 -10.54 -8.72 4.17
CA VAL A 71 -11.11 -8.82 5.50
C VAL A 71 -12.61 -9.09 5.41
N GLN A 72 -13.14 -9.89 6.33
CA GLN A 72 -14.54 -10.25 6.39
C GLN A 72 -15.13 -9.91 7.76
N CYS A 73 -16.34 -9.35 7.74
CA CYS A 73 -17.12 -9.11 8.94
C CYS A 73 -17.71 -10.43 9.46
N THR A 74 -17.48 -10.73 10.73
CA THR A 74 -18.00 -11.94 11.39
C THR A 74 -19.50 -11.88 11.69
N HIS A 75 -20.10 -10.69 11.66
CA HIS A 75 -21.52 -10.48 11.96
C HIS A 75 -22.41 -10.53 10.71
N CYS A 76 -22.10 -9.74 9.68
CA CYS A 76 -22.95 -9.63 8.48
C CYS A 76 -22.36 -10.30 7.22
N GLY A 77 -21.16 -10.88 7.31
CA GLY A 77 -20.50 -11.52 6.17
C GLY A 77 -19.95 -10.57 5.11
N TYR A 78 -20.06 -9.24 5.30
CA TYR A 78 -19.49 -8.27 4.36
C TYR A 78 -17.98 -8.47 4.22
N ARG A 79 -17.51 -8.49 2.97
CA ARG A 79 -16.11 -8.69 2.63
C ARG A 79 -15.57 -7.46 1.92
N ALA A 80 -14.36 -7.04 2.30
CA ALA A 80 -13.66 -5.91 1.72
C ALA A 80 -12.29 -6.35 1.19
N TYR A 81 -11.87 -5.68 0.12
CA TYR A 81 -10.61 -5.91 -0.58
C TYR A 81 -9.81 -4.60 -0.65
N PRO A 82 -8.47 -4.64 -0.71
CA PRO A 82 -7.67 -3.46 -0.97
C PRO A 82 -8.08 -2.79 -2.27
N VAL A 83 -8.23 -1.47 -2.23
CA VAL A 83 -8.61 -0.67 -3.40
C VAL A 83 -7.36 -0.32 -4.19
N ILE A 84 -7.37 -0.59 -5.49
CA ILE A 84 -6.39 -0.04 -6.44
C ILE A 84 -6.92 1.32 -6.89
N CYS A 85 -6.19 2.39 -6.60
CA CYS A 85 -6.56 3.75 -6.99
C CYS A 85 -5.93 4.10 -8.34
N PRO A 86 -6.65 4.01 -9.48
CA PRO A 86 -6.10 4.46 -10.75
C PRO A 86 -5.86 5.97 -10.72
N SER A 87 -4.66 6.40 -11.13
CA SER A 87 -4.29 7.81 -11.23
C SER A 87 -3.68 8.09 -12.60
N ILE A 88 -4.04 9.25 -13.18
CA ILE A 88 -3.49 9.71 -14.47
C ILE A 88 -2.53 10.87 -14.23
N ILE A 89 -1.37 10.83 -14.90
CA ILE A 89 -0.40 11.92 -14.93
C ILE A 89 -0.34 12.42 -16.37
N VAL A 90 -0.77 13.66 -16.60
CA VAL A 90 -0.85 14.24 -17.95
C VAL A 90 0.11 15.41 -18.11
N ALA A 91 0.96 15.36 -19.14
CA ALA A 91 1.81 16.47 -19.54
C ALA A 91 1.09 17.33 -20.60
N VAL A 92 0.61 18.51 -20.21
CA VAL A 92 -0.04 19.46 -21.13
C VAL A 92 1.02 20.31 -21.83
N ARG A 93 1.03 20.31 -23.18
CA ARG A 93 1.97 21.11 -23.99
C ARG A 93 1.19 22.12 -24.85
N ARG A 94 1.61 23.40 -24.85
CA ARG A 94 1.00 24.46 -25.68
C ARG A 94 2.09 25.30 -26.35
N GLY A 95 2.36 25.03 -27.64
CA GLY A 95 3.46 25.67 -28.38
C GLY A 95 4.83 25.44 -27.72
N SER A 96 5.88 26.17 -28.14
CA SER A 96 7.25 26.11 -27.58
C SER A 96 7.36 26.42 -26.07
N ARG A 97 6.26 26.56 -25.33
CA ARG A 97 6.22 26.76 -23.89
C ARG A 97 5.82 25.45 -23.21
N ASN A 98 6.79 24.82 -22.56
CA ASN A 98 6.53 23.75 -21.59
C ASN A 98 6.09 24.40 -20.26
N SER A 99 4.79 24.61 -20.08
CA SER A 99 4.24 25.01 -18.77
C SER A 99 3.80 23.76 -18.02
N ILE A 100 4.60 23.32 -17.05
CA ILE A 100 4.16 22.36 -16.04
C ILE A 100 3.44 23.18 -14.96
N GLY A 101 2.14 22.97 -14.80
CA GLY A 101 1.38 23.53 -13.68
C GLY A 101 1.83 22.84 -12.40
N LYS A 102 2.30 23.62 -11.40
CA LYS A 102 2.51 23.13 -10.05
C LYS A 102 1.22 23.35 -9.26
N SER A 103 0.69 22.29 -8.66
CA SER A 103 -0.44 22.35 -7.73
C SER A 103 0.05 22.59 -6.30
#